data_AF-A0A448MV93-F1
#
_entry.id   AF-A0A448MV93-F1
#
_cell.length_a   1.000
_cell.length_b   1.000
_cell.length_c   1.000
_cell.angle_alpha   90.00
_cell.angle_beta   90.00
_cell.angle_gamma   90.00
#
_symmetry.space_group_name_H-M   'P 1'
#
loop_
_entity.id
_entity.type
_entity.pdbx_description
1 polymer ?
#
loop_
_entity_poly.entity_id
_entity_poly.type
_entity_poly.pdbx_seq_one_letter_code
_entity_poly.pdbx_strand_id
1 'polypeptide(L)'
;MTSSRPPGRGNGPVFISYHQKSGTADAEFIETYLRAGGIVPWRDIRDLEAGTVERNITQAFEEGLSGGVLLLSDGISESSFVPKTEAPLLVGAHKADPEGFQLHIINTFRKPGSLDECDFKAPGKQLGTKYPEAEQLNDHLQRRLLHSDDKGGKPVSELNLVLRDLLRNRLKVRRPQLDDGEIEIGLQTRPEPNHLPADGRTLPEADLHIRLRQDNATQIPEELDYRCLQQALPVLIDELHAARIRRVLFRGGCHPSLAWALGAALPHAREIEHFTWRDTYGKDWVSADEPEEHSTSIHLETLNPDGSRRALGFAPGEIPSGAELRRVLWGDAPAKNAVVLLAADDLRPQPLLALAEKLEDPAVLVINLHTPSADGAKKWIDHTEGAGLARRAGEILRRLRDLAKLHLAVSAPAAMAALTARWCNTLTIDFYELGNTGMGAREYIRVLRTESGNKSPITGVFPQGVPQVDEVRKLINLTPHDVTYYPEAGEPFTWAAPEGPDQWVRRQEQSEELPSLRVQGREIPVTRIRQGAIAPEPDPMPGVGYIVPRISAETARRPDFFFPHGEVRGQGGGIIGCRRLGCFEAVSNRVRPYLELLDPVPQD
;
A
#
# COMPACT_ATOMS: atom_id res chain seq x y z
N MET A 1 32.07 -38.74 -11.64
CA MET A 1 30.61 -38.93 -11.57
C MET A 1 29.98 -37.55 -11.62
N THR A 2 29.18 -37.31 -12.64
CA THR A 2 28.53 -36.02 -12.96
C THR A 2 27.50 -35.68 -11.88
N SER A 3 27.80 -34.64 -11.09
CA SER A 3 26.85 -34.03 -10.15
C SER A 3 25.81 -33.26 -10.94
N SER A 4 24.63 -33.83 -11.11
CA SER A 4 23.44 -33.11 -11.58
C SER A 4 22.98 -32.18 -10.45
N ARG A 5 23.34 -30.89 -10.53
CA ARG A 5 22.70 -29.83 -9.74
C ARG A 5 21.18 -29.95 -9.93
N PRO A 6 20.36 -29.88 -8.87
CA PRO A 6 18.93 -29.77 -9.07
C PRO A 6 18.66 -28.47 -9.86
N PRO A 7 17.82 -28.52 -10.92
CA PRO A 7 17.41 -27.31 -11.64
C PRO A 7 16.73 -26.35 -10.66
N GLY A 8 16.89 -25.03 -10.89
CA GLY A 8 16.28 -24.01 -10.04
C GLY A 8 14.78 -24.28 -9.84
N ARG A 9 14.30 -24.09 -8.60
CA ARG A 9 12.88 -24.30 -8.31
C ARG A 9 12.12 -23.15 -8.97
N GLY A 10 11.28 -23.43 -9.96
CA GLY A 10 10.55 -22.39 -10.70
C GLY A 10 9.68 -21.46 -9.83
N ASN A 11 9.28 -21.92 -8.64
CA ASN A 11 8.56 -21.16 -7.62
C ASN A 11 9.44 -20.70 -6.44
N GLY A 12 10.75 -20.97 -6.46
CA GLY A 12 11.69 -20.64 -5.40
C GLY A 12 11.84 -19.13 -5.15
N PRO A 13 12.48 -18.69 -4.06
CA PRO A 13 12.59 -17.27 -3.78
C PRO A 13 13.54 -16.56 -4.75
N VAL A 14 13.48 -15.22 -4.75
CA VAL A 14 14.37 -14.34 -5.51
C VAL A 14 15.41 -13.73 -4.57
N PHE A 15 16.68 -13.98 -4.82
CA PHE A 15 17.75 -13.46 -3.97
C PHE A 15 18.01 -11.97 -4.23
N ILE A 16 18.08 -11.14 -3.19
CA ILE A 16 18.49 -9.73 -3.29
C ILE A 16 19.92 -9.56 -2.75
N SER A 17 20.88 -9.31 -3.65
CA SER A 17 22.27 -8.98 -3.35
C SER A 17 22.46 -7.46 -3.31
N TYR A 18 23.08 -6.95 -2.25
CA TYR A 18 23.27 -5.51 -2.03
C TYR A 18 24.38 -5.25 -0.99
N HIS A 19 24.91 -4.02 -0.95
CA HIS A 19 25.82 -3.61 0.11
C HIS A 19 25.04 -3.25 1.38
N GLN A 20 25.23 -4.01 2.46
CA GLN A 20 24.45 -3.84 3.70
C GLN A 20 24.54 -2.43 4.31
N LYS A 21 25.69 -1.75 4.23
CA LYS A 21 25.84 -0.43 4.87
C LYS A 21 25.09 0.69 4.15
N SER A 22 25.02 0.64 2.82
CA SER A 22 24.52 1.75 2.01
C SER A 22 23.27 1.42 1.19
N GLY A 23 22.99 0.15 0.91
CA GLY A 23 21.85 -0.30 0.11
C GLY A 23 20.68 -0.88 0.91
N THR A 24 20.73 -0.87 2.26
CA THR A 24 19.70 -1.53 3.09
C THR A 24 18.30 -0.96 2.88
N ALA A 25 18.18 0.37 2.75
CA ALA A 25 16.92 1.05 2.53
C ALA A 25 16.29 0.61 1.20
N ASP A 26 16.99 0.81 0.08
CA ASP A 26 16.52 0.40 -1.24
C ASP A 26 16.25 -1.10 -1.33
N ALA A 27 17.08 -1.95 -0.71
CA ALA A 27 16.84 -3.38 -0.65
C ALA A 27 15.55 -3.72 0.10
N GLU A 28 15.21 -2.99 1.17
CA GLU A 28 13.92 -3.13 1.85
C GLU A 28 12.75 -2.65 0.99
N PHE A 29 12.92 -1.57 0.24
CA PHE A 29 11.90 -1.10 -0.69
C PHE A 29 11.63 -2.12 -1.81
N ILE A 30 12.68 -2.63 -2.44
CA ILE A 30 12.60 -3.68 -3.46
C ILE A 30 11.95 -4.95 -2.90
N GLU A 31 12.38 -5.39 -1.71
CA GLU A 31 11.80 -6.55 -1.03
C GLU A 31 10.29 -6.35 -0.82
N THR A 32 9.90 -5.20 -0.27
CA THR A 32 8.49 -4.88 0.02
C THR A 32 7.67 -4.85 -1.27
N TYR A 33 8.21 -4.24 -2.33
CA TYR A 33 7.56 -4.16 -3.64
C TYR A 33 7.31 -5.54 -4.25
N LEU A 34 8.33 -6.40 -4.27
CA LEU A 34 8.24 -7.76 -4.82
C LEU A 34 7.28 -8.64 -3.99
N ARG A 35 7.33 -8.55 -2.65
CA ARG A 35 6.42 -9.25 -1.73
C ARG A 35 4.96 -8.87 -1.93
N ALA A 36 4.67 -7.60 -2.09
CA ALA A 36 3.32 -7.13 -2.37
C ALA A 36 2.83 -7.58 -3.75
N GLY A 37 3.75 -7.78 -4.70
CA GLY A 37 3.47 -8.16 -6.08
C GLY A 37 3.33 -9.65 -6.38
N GLY A 38 3.51 -10.55 -5.40
CA GLY A 38 3.38 -12.00 -5.63
C GLY A 38 4.69 -12.79 -5.63
N ILE A 39 5.84 -12.14 -5.45
CA ILE A 39 7.17 -12.77 -5.45
C ILE A 39 7.72 -12.82 -4.03
N VAL A 40 8.27 -13.96 -3.63
CA VAL A 40 8.96 -14.12 -2.33
C VAL A 40 10.44 -13.77 -2.49
N PRO A 41 10.95 -12.70 -1.86
CA PRO A 41 12.38 -12.43 -1.83
C PRO A 41 13.08 -13.21 -0.71
N TRP A 42 14.37 -13.41 -0.87
CA TRP A 42 15.29 -13.93 0.15
C TRP A 42 16.41 -12.91 0.39
N ARG A 43 16.73 -12.63 1.67
CA ARG A 43 17.76 -11.68 2.11
C ARG A 43 18.64 -12.24 3.22
N ASP A 44 19.94 -12.00 3.07
CA ASP A 44 21.02 -12.38 4.00
C ASP A 44 20.81 -11.91 5.46
N ILE A 45 20.25 -10.72 5.71
CA ILE A 45 20.12 -10.18 7.09
C ILE A 45 18.95 -10.81 7.88
N ARG A 46 17.89 -11.24 7.21
CA ARG A 46 16.62 -11.64 7.88
C ARG A 46 16.32 -13.13 7.80
N ASP A 47 16.92 -13.83 6.84
CA ASP A 47 16.72 -15.27 6.61
C ASP A 47 17.82 -16.14 7.25
N LEU A 48 18.69 -15.55 8.09
CA LEU A 48 19.78 -16.25 8.78
C LEU A 48 19.61 -16.31 10.31
N GLU A 49 19.86 -17.48 10.90
CA GLU A 49 20.33 -17.58 12.29
C GLU A 49 21.82 -17.22 12.36
N ALA A 50 22.29 -16.68 13.48
CA ALA A 50 23.66 -16.18 13.65
C ALA A 50 24.72 -17.28 13.38
N GLY A 51 25.26 -17.31 12.15
CA GLY A 51 26.27 -18.25 11.66
C GLY A 51 26.75 -17.88 10.25
N THR A 52 28.01 -18.18 9.92
CA THR A 52 28.83 -17.59 8.85
C THR A 52 28.17 -17.49 7.45
N VAL A 53 27.99 -16.23 6.98
CA VAL A 53 27.35 -15.75 5.73
C VAL A 53 27.69 -16.56 4.46
N GLU A 54 28.94 -17.02 4.28
CA GLU A 54 29.40 -17.72 3.07
C GLU A 54 28.79 -19.11 2.83
N ARG A 55 28.50 -19.87 3.89
CA ARG A 55 27.92 -21.23 3.74
C ARG A 55 26.46 -21.17 3.27
N ASN A 56 25.78 -20.07 3.51
CA ASN A 56 24.32 -20.01 3.46
C ASN A 56 23.79 -19.54 2.10
N ILE A 57 24.53 -18.72 1.34
CA ILE A 57 24.15 -18.34 -0.03
C ILE A 57 24.28 -19.54 -0.97
N THR A 58 25.38 -20.30 -0.86
CA THR A 58 25.56 -21.54 -1.62
C THR A 58 24.42 -22.52 -1.32
N GLN A 59 24.01 -22.62 -0.06
CA GLN A 59 22.86 -23.42 0.36
C GLN A 59 21.55 -22.90 -0.24
N ALA A 60 21.29 -21.59 -0.24
CA ALA A 60 20.10 -21.02 -0.89
C ALA A 60 20.04 -21.33 -2.39
N PHE A 61 21.19 -21.30 -3.09
CA PHE A 61 21.29 -21.76 -4.48
C PHE A 61 21.03 -23.27 -4.62
N GLU A 62 21.48 -24.09 -3.67
CA GLU A 62 21.21 -25.54 -3.63
C GLU A 62 19.74 -25.86 -3.32
N GLU A 63 19.07 -25.02 -2.52
CA GLU A 63 17.64 -25.11 -2.18
C GLU A 63 16.71 -24.64 -3.32
N GLY A 64 17.28 -24.00 -4.35
CA GLY A 64 16.62 -23.74 -5.63
C GLY A 64 15.97 -22.36 -5.75
N LEU A 65 16.79 -21.33 -5.92
CA LEU A 65 16.34 -19.96 -6.28
C LEU A 65 15.70 -19.92 -7.68
N SER A 66 14.73 -19.02 -7.88
CA SER A 66 14.11 -18.76 -9.20
C SER A 66 14.67 -17.52 -9.91
N GLY A 67 15.49 -16.74 -9.22
CA GLY A 67 16.11 -15.55 -9.78
C GLY A 67 16.94 -14.78 -8.77
N GLY A 68 17.52 -13.68 -9.25
CA GLY A 68 18.32 -12.79 -8.42
C GLY A 68 18.23 -11.33 -8.86
N VAL A 69 18.38 -10.45 -7.88
CA VAL A 69 18.43 -9.00 -8.02
C VAL A 69 19.75 -8.52 -7.45
N LEU A 70 20.57 -7.88 -8.27
CA LEU A 70 21.79 -7.20 -7.85
C LEU A 70 21.52 -5.70 -7.75
N LEU A 71 21.48 -5.16 -6.53
CA LEU A 71 21.33 -3.73 -6.28
C LEU A 71 22.69 -3.03 -6.30
N LEU A 72 22.86 -2.13 -7.27
CA LEU A 72 24.00 -1.24 -7.37
C LEU A 72 23.63 0.12 -6.77
N SER A 73 23.93 0.27 -5.48
CA SER A 73 23.79 1.52 -4.73
C SER A 73 25.15 2.19 -4.49
N ASP A 74 25.15 3.45 -4.06
CA ASP A 74 26.39 4.15 -3.69
C ASP A 74 27.14 3.37 -2.59
N GLY A 75 28.47 3.37 -2.63
CA GLY A 75 29.30 2.57 -1.72
C GLY A 75 29.36 1.05 -1.99
N ILE A 76 28.67 0.52 -3.01
CA ILE A 76 28.75 -0.91 -3.37
C ILE A 76 30.19 -1.38 -3.65
N SER A 77 31.05 -0.48 -4.16
CA SER A 77 32.47 -0.73 -4.44
C SER A 77 33.29 -1.01 -3.17
N GLU A 78 32.82 -0.55 -2.01
CA GLU A 78 33.44 -0.83 -0.70
C GLU A 78 33.23 -2.28 -0.27
N SER A 79 32.13 -2.92 -0.71
CA SER A 79 31.83 -4.31 -0.41
C SER A 79 32.95 -5.23 -0.87
N SER A 80 33.47 -6.07 0.02
CA SER A 80 34.38 -7.17 -0.36
C SER A 80 33.62 -8.40 -0.82
N PHE A 81 32.38 -8.57 -0.35
CA PHE A 81 31.62 -9.80 -0.48
C PHE A 81 30.79 -9.87 -1.76
N VAL A 82 30.03 -8.80 -2.05
CA VAL A 82 29.16 -8.72 -3.24
C VAL A 82 29.94 -8.99 -4.54
N PRO A 83 31.04 -8.26 -4.86
CA PRO A 83 31.78 -8.49 -6.10
C PRO A 83 32.54 -9.82 -6.14
N LYS A 84 33.05 -10.31 -5.00
CA LYS A 84 33.89 -11.53 -5.00
C LYS A 84 33.08 -12.82 -4.96
N THR A 85 31.87 -12.78 -4.42
CA THR A 85 31.07 -13.97 -4.12
C THR A 85 29.69 -13.91 -4.77
N GLU A 86 28.86 -12.95 -4.40
CA GLU A 86 27.44 -12.95 -4.79
C GLU A 86 27.21 -12.67 -6.28
N ALA A 87 27.82 -11.62 -6.84
CA ALA A 87 27.65 -11.26 -8.24
C ALA A 87 28.15 -12.37 -9.20
N PRO A 88 29.34 -13.00 -8.98
CA PRO A 88 29.75 -14.15 -9.76
C PRO A 88 28.78 -15.34 -9.68
N LEU A 89 28.21 -15.63 -8.50
CA LEU A 89 27.24 -16.71 -8.32
C LEU A 89 25.94 -16.44 -9.08
N LEU A 90 25.42 -15.21 -8.99
CA LEU A 90 24.23 -14.76 -9.72
C LEU A 90 24.41 -14.88 -11.24
N VAL A 91 25.55 -14.41 -11.77
CA VAL A 91 25.88 -14.51 -13.19
C VAL A 91 26.04 -15.98 -13.60
N GLY A 92 26.69 -16.79 -12.79
CA GLY A 92 26.88 -18.22 -13.02
C GLY A 92 25.54 -18.97 -13.08
N ALA A 93 24.61 -18.66 -12.17
CA ALA A 93 23.27 -19.25 -12.14
C ALA A 93 22.45 -18.86 -13.38
N HIS A 94 22.45 -17.57 -13.75
CA HIS A 94 21.77 -17.11 -14.96
C HIS A 94 22.33 -17.76 -16.24
N LYS A 95 23.66 -17.91 -16.34
CA LYS A 95 24.28 -18.59 -17.49
C LYS A 95 23.95 -20.08 -17.54
N ALA A 96 23.81 -20.73 -16.39
CA ALA A 96 23.50 -22.15 -16.31
C ALA A 96 22.03 -22.45 -16.67
N ASP A 97 21.12 -21.55 -16.33
CA ASP A 97 19.69 -21.68 -16.59
C ASP A 97 19.05 -20.32 -16.96
N PRO A 98 19.26 -19.81 -18.18
CA PRO A 98 18.77 -18.49 -18.58
C PRO A 98 17.25 -18.42 -18.71
N GLU A 99 16.56 -19.57 -18.82
CA GLU A 99 15.10 -19.64 -18.90
C GLU A 99 14.44 -19.81 -17.52
N GLY A 100 15.07 -20.53 -16.58
CA GLY A 100 14.54 -20.76 -15.23
C GLY A 100 15.04 -19.76 -14.19
N PHE A 101 16.20 -19.14 -14.38
CA PHE A 101 16.79 -18.16 -13.46
C PHE A 101 16.95 -16.79 -14.13
N GLN A 102 16.17 -15.80 -13.66
CA GLN A 102 16.31 -14.42 -14.13
C GLN A 102 17.24 -13.60 -13.24
N LEU A 103 18.16 -12.87 -13.87
CA LEU A 103 19.03 -11.90 -13.20
C LEU A 103 18.64 -10.48 -13.61
N HIS A 104 18.25 -9.68 -12.62
CA HIS A 104 18.02 -8.25 -12.77
C HIS A 104 19.10 -7.46 -12.04
N ILE A 105 19.60 -6.39 -12.66
CA ILE A 105 20.46 -5.42 -11.99
C ILE A 105 19.61 -4.17 -11.74
N ILE A 106 19.46 -3.78 -10.48
CA ILE A 106 18.81 -2.52 -10.13
C ILE A 106 19.93 -1.49 -9.95
N ASN A 107 19.91 -0.45 -10.78
CA ASN A 107 20.98 0.52 -10.88
C ASN A 107 20.48 1.89 -10.40
N THR A 108 21.13 2.42 -9.37
CA THR A 108 20.83 3.75 -8.81
C THR A 108 21.76 4.85 -9.33
N PHE A 109 22.76 4.51 -10.13
CA PHE A 109 23.73 5.46 -10.66
C PHE A 109 23.19 6.18 -11.90
N ARG A 110 23.18 7.51 -11.83
CA ARG A 110 22.93 8.37 -13.00
C ARG A 110 24.17 8.45 -13.88
N LYS A 111 23.94 8.55 -15.19
CA LYS A 111 24.99 8.82 -16.17
C LYS A 111 25.55 10.23 -15.94
N PRO A 112 26.89 10.39 -15.85
CA PRO A 112 27.50 11.70 -15.70
C PRO A 112 27.03 12.68 -16.79
N GLY A 113 26.56 13.86 -16.37
CA GLY A 113 26.08 14.92 -17.27
C GLY A 113 24.66 14.71 -17.81
N SER A 114 23.95 13.66 -17.39
CA SER A 114 22.52 13.47 -17.68
C SER A 114 21.69 13.53 -16.40
N LEU A 115 20.51 14.15 -16.51
CA LEU A 115 19.57 14.25 -15.39
C LEU A 115 18.72 13.00 -15.23
N ASP A 116 18.44 12.25 -16.31
CA ASP A 116 17.42 11.19 -16.31
C ASP A 116 17.92 9.83 -16.85
N GLU A 117 19.16 9.76 -17.35
CA GLU A 117 19.75 8.51 -17.85
C GLU A 117 20.51 7.75 -16.77
N CYS A 118 20.41 6.42 -16.82
CA CYS A 118 21.17 5.52 -15.96
C CYS A 118 22.57 5.25 -16.54
N ASP A 119 23.58 5.15 -15.67
CA ASP A 119 24.93 4.73 -16.07
C ASP A 119 24.98 3.21 -16.25
N PHE A 120 24.65 2.72 -17.44
CA PHE A 120 24.71 1.29 -17.76
C PHE A 120 26.12 0.68 -17.66
N LYS A 121 27.17 1.52 -17.55
CA LYS A 121 28.56 1.06 -17.31
C LYS A 121 28.93 1.05 -15.83
N ALA A 122 28.03 1.49 -14.95
CA ALA A 122 28.26 1.47 -13.49
C ALA A 122 28.59 0.07 -12.94
N PRO A 123 27.96 -1.04 -13.36
CA PRO A 123 28.33 -2.36 -12.85
C PRO A 123 29.83 -2.66 -12.98
N GLY A 124 30.39 -2.47 -14.20
CA GLY A 124 31.81 -2.65 -14.46
C GLY A 124 32.69 -1.68 -13.66
N LYS A 125 32.32 -0.39 -13.59
CA LYS A 125 33.08 0.63 -12.85
C LYS A 125 33.11 0.38 -11.34
N GLN A 126 31.97 -0.01 -10.76
CA GLN A 126 31.80 -0.12 -9.31
C GLN A 126 32.34 -1.45 -8.78
N LEU A 127 32.22 -2.53 -9.54
CA LEU A 127 32.62 -3.87 -9.10
C LEU A 127 33.98 -4.33 -9.66
N GLY A 128 34.45 -3.73 -10.77
CA GLY A 128 35.59 -4.20 -11.57
C GLY A 128 36.89 -4.41 -10.79
N THR A 129 37.16 -3.59 -9.77
CA THR A 129 38.37 -3.73 -8.93
C THR A 129 38.44 -5.08 -8.22
N LYS A 130 37.29 -5.66 -7.87
CA LYS A 130 37.18 -6.89 -7.08
C LYS A 130 36.53 -8.05 -7.86
N TYR A 131 35.91 -7.74 -9.00
CA TYR A 131 35.31 -8.70 -9.93
C TYR A 131 35.80 -8.39 -11.36
N PRO A 132 36.89 -9.04 -11.83
CA PRO A 132 37.48 -8.73 -13.13
C PRO A 132 36.52 -8.86 -14.31
N GLU A 133 35.55 -9.77 -14.26
CA GLU A 133 34.54 -9.92 -15.31
C GLU A 133 33.32 -9.00 -15.14
N ALA A 134 33.35 -8.01 -14.24
CA ALA A 134 32.21 -7.12 -13.99
C ALA A 134 31.75 -6.34 -15.23
N GLU A 135 32.60 -6.14 -16.24
CA GLU A 135 32.19 -5.49 -17.49
C GLU A 135 31.07 -6.24 -18.21
N GLN A 136 30.97 -7.57 -18.06
CA GLN A 136 29.89 -8.37 -18.66
C GLN A 136 28.52 -8.06 -18.04
N LEU A 137 28.47 -7.47 -16.84
CA LEU A 137 27.22 -7.05 -16.20
C LEU A 137 26.59 -5.86 -16.95
N ASN A 138 27.36 -5.14 -17.76
CA ASN A 138 26.83 -4.05 -18.56
C ASN A 138 25.80 -4.54 -19.60
N ASP A 139 25.95 -5.77 -20.07
CA ASP A 139 25.07 -6.40 -21.07
C ASP A 139 23.86 -7.12 -20.45
N HIS A 140 23.80 -7.21 -19.12
CA HIS A 140 22.66 -7.80 -18.42
C HIS A 140 21.49 -6.82 -18.33
N LEU A 141 20.30 -7.32 -18.02
CA LEU A 141 19.10 -6.51 -17.90
C LEU A 141 19.19 -5.58 -16.68
N GLN A 142 19.39 -4.28 -16.95
CA GLN A 142 19.43 -3.25 -15.92
C GLN A 142 18.09 -2.50 -15.83
N ARG A 143 17.66 -2.20 -14.61
CA ARG A 143 16.43 -1.48 -14.27
C ARG A 143 16.75 -0.28 -13.38
N ARG A 144 16.08 0.83 -13.62
CA ARG A 144 16.33 2.10 -12.94
C ARG A 144 15.66 2.15 -11.57
N LEU A 145 16.41 2.57 -10.57
CA LEU A 145 15.91 3.05 -9.28
C LEU A 145 16.69 4.32 -8.91
N LEU A 146 16.27 5.44 -9.50
CA LEU A 146 16.98 6.72 -9.38
C LEU A 146 16.23 7.61 -8.40
N HIS A 147 16.91 8.06 -7.34
CA HIS A 147 16.40 9.03 -6.38
C HIS A 147 16.61 10.46 -6.86
N SER A 148 15.82 11.43 -6.37
CA SER A 148 16.13 12.83 -6.65
C SER A 148 17.53 13.22 -6.15
N ASP A 149 18.17 14.17 -6.83
CA ASP A 149 19.49 14.67 -6.47
C ASP A 149 19.55 16.21 -6.50
N ASP A 150 20.60 16.76 -5.89
CA ASP A 150 20.86 18.21 -5.83
C ASP A 150 21.05 18.86 -7.20
N LYS A 151 21.23 18.06 -8.26
CA LYS A 151 21.42 18.52 -9.64
C LYS A 151 20.11 18.60 -10.41
N GLY A 152 18.98 18.29 -9.76
CA GLY A 152 17.64 18.34 -10.35
C GLY A 152 17.25 17.09 -11.12
N GLY A 153 17.94 15.96 -10.92
CA GLY A 153 17.58 14.67 -11.47
C GLY A 153 16.21 14.20 -10.94
N LYS A 154 15.35 13.70 -11.84
CA LYS A 154 14.00 13.27 -11.44
C LYS A 154 13.99 11.84 -10.89
N PRO A 155 13.16 11.55 -9.88
CA PRO A 155 13.02 10.19 -9.37
C PRO A 155 12.43 9.26 -10.44
N VAL A 156 12.95 8.04 -10.54
CA VAL A 156 12.51 7.01 -11.51
C VAL A 156 12.56 5.64 -10.84
N SER A 157 11.44 4.91 -10.88
CA SER A 157 11.38 3.50 -10.47
C SER A 157 10.90 2.63 -11.63
N GLU A 158 11.66 1.60 -11.95
CA GLU A 158 11.29 0.54 -12.91
C GLU A 158 11.05 -0.81 -12.22
N LEU A 159 10.73 -0.80 -10.93
CA LEU A 159 10.44 -2.03 -10.17
C LEU A 159 9.22 -2.78 -10.73
N ASN A 160 8.27 -2.06 -11.34
CA ASN A 160 7.17 -2.69 -12.07
C ASN A 160 7.65 -3.60 -13.21
N LEU A 161 8.74 -3.22 -13.90
CA LEU A 161 9.33 -4.04 -14.97
C LEU A 161 10.08 -5.25 -14.40
N VAL A 162 10.78 -5.10 -13.27
CA VAL A 162 11.40 -6.22 -12.55
C VAL A 162 10.33 -7.23 -12.15
N LEU A 163 9.27 -6.77 -11.48
CA LEU A 163 8.16 -7.61 -11.03
C LEU A 163 7.49 -8.32 -12.21
N ARG A 164 7.20 -7.57 -13.29
CA ARG A 164 6.60 -8.12 -14.51
C ARG A 164 7.42 -9.29 -15.06
N ASP A 165 8.73 -9.08 -15.22
CA ASP A 165 9.60 -10.08 -15.84
C ASP A 165 9.70 -11.33 -14.95
N LEU A 166 9.84 -11.15 -13.62
CA LEU A 166 9.86 -12.24 -12.64
C LEU A 166 8.56 -13.04 -12.61
N LEU A 167 7.41 -12.36 -12.57
CA LEU A 167 6.10 -13.00 -12.61
C LEU A 167 5.91 -13.76 -13.92
N ARG A 168 6.22 -13.14 -15.06
CA ARG A 168 6.11 -13.77 -16.37
C ARG A 168 6.94 -15.04 -16.45
N ASN A 169 8.18 -15.00 -15.95
CA ASN A 169 9.04 -16.16 -15.96
C ASN A 169 8.48 -17.28 -15.10
N ARG A 170 8.06 -16.94 -13.88
CA ARG A 170 7.47 -17.90 -12.95
C ARG A 170 6.23 -18.56 -13.52
N LEU A 171 5.33 -17.79 -14.10
CA LEU A 171 4.13 -18.29 -14.77
C LEU A 171 4.48 -19.15 -16.00
N LYS A 172 5.47 -18.74 -16.80
CA LYS A 172 5.98 -19.53 -17.95
C LYS A 172 6.52 -20.89 -17.50
N VAL A 173 7.37 -20.91 -16.47
CA VAL A 173 8.00 -22.13 -15.93
C VAL A 173 6.96 -23.05 -15.28
N ARG A 174 5.96 -22.49 -14.60
CA ARG A 174 4.88 -23.25 -13.98
C ARG A 174 3.84 -23.75 -14.97
N ARG A 175 3.62 -23.06 -16.10
CA ARG A 175 2.56 -23.38 -17.08
C ARG A 175 2.43 -24.87 -17.45
N PRO A 176 3.50 -25.66 -17.66
CA PRO A 176 3.38 -27.09 -17.97
C PRO A 176 2.79 -27.94 -16.83
N GLN A 177 2.77 -27.41 -15.60
CA GLN A 177 2.31 -28.06 -14.37
C GLN A 177 0.98 -27.48 -13.85
N LEU A 178 0.55 -26.34 -14.40
CA LEU A 178 -0.76 -25.76 -14.11
C LEU A 178 -1.75 -26.40 -15.07
N ASP A 179 -2.72 -27.18 -14.55
CA ASP A 179 -3.75 -27.88 -15.34
C ASP A 179 -4.63 -26.92 -16.18
N ASP A 180 -5.91 -26.75 -15.81
CA ASP A 180 -6.87 -25.85 -16.48
C ASP A 180 -6.57 -24.34 -16.27
N GLY A 181 -5.30 -23.96 -16.13
CA GLY A 181 -4.89 -22.60 -15.84
C GLY A 181 -5.31 -22.13 -14.44
N GLU A 182 -5.25 -23.03 -13.46
CA GLU A 182 -5.38 -22.71 -12.04
C GLU A 182 -4.04 -22.30 -11.43
N ILE A 183 -4.06 -21.28 -10.57
CA ILE A 183 -2.88 -20.85 -9.81
C ILE A 183 -3.23 -20.70 -8.33
N GLU A 184 -2.31 -21.10 -7.45
CA GLU A 184 -2.42 -20.89 -6.01
C GLU A 184 -1.61 -19.66 -5.57
N ILE A 185 -2.26 -18.74 -4.87
CA ILE A 185 -1.67 -17.53 -4.30
C ILE A 185 -1.74 -17.59 -2.78
N GLY A 186 -0.57 -17.71 -2.14
CA GLY A 186 -0.43 -17.65 -0.69
C GLY A 186 -0.51 -16.20 -0.17
N LEU A 187 -1.27 -15.98 0.91
CA LEU A 187 -1.52 -14.66 1.49
C LEU A 187 -1.03 -14.59 2.93
N GLN A 188 -0.37 -13.47 3.28
CA GLN A 188 0.03 -13.23 4.66
C GLN A 188 0.11 -11.73 4.98
N THR A 189 -0.59 -11.26 6.02
CA THR A 189 -0.53 -9.85 6.45
C THR A 189 0.03 -9.64 7.86
N ARG A 190 0.63 -10.69 8.44
CA ARG A 190 1.30 -10.68 9.75
C ARG A 190 2.73 -11.25 9.77
N PRO A 191 3.49 -11.36 8.65
CA PRO A 191 4.84 -11.90 8.75
C PRO A 191 5.84 -10.79 9.13
N GLU A 192 6.75 -11.11 10.05
CA GLU A 192 8.10 -10.57 9.97
C GLU A 192 8.72 -10.96 8.61
N PRO A 193 9.56 -10.12 7.98
CA PRO A 193 10.05 -10.41 6.64
C PRO A 193 10.98 -11.63 6.63
N ASN A 194 10.45 -12.79 6.22
CA ASN A 194 11.19 -14.05 6.03
C ASN A 194 10.69 -14.79 4.78
N HIS A 195 11.57 -15.44 4.02
CA HIS A 195 11.22 -16.23 2.84
C HIS A 195 10.28 -17.40 3.16
N LEU A 196 10.44 -18.03 4.31
CA LEU A 196 9.52 -19.02 4.84
C LEU A 196 8.21 -18.35 5.28
N PRO A 197 7.05 -18.98 5.03
CA PRO A 197 5.82 -18.47 5.60
C PRO A 197 5.86 -18.51 7.12
N ALA A 198 5.40 -17.44 7.78
CA ALA A 198 5.41 -17.38 9.25
C ALA A 198 4.31 -18.23 9.92
N ASP A 199 3.47 -18.92 9.13
CA ASP A 199 2.47 -19.87 9.63
C ASP A 199 2.39 -21.11 8.74
N GLY A 200 1.99 -22.26 9.32
CA GLY A 200 1.79 -23.50 8.58
C GLY A 200 0.53 -23.52 7.70
N ARG A 201 -0.20 -22.39 7.59
CA ARG A 201 -1.44 -22.28 6.81
C ARG A 201 -1.16 -21.78 5.40
N THR A 202 -0.10 -21.00 5.25
CA THR A 202 0.46 -20.57 3.97
C THR A 202 1.41 -21.66 3.48
N LEU A 203 1.06 -22.33 2.38
CA LEU A 203 1.93 -23.37 1.82
C LEU A 203 3.17 -22.72 1.22
N PRO A 204 4.42 -23.09 1.62
CA PRO A 204 5.64 -22.58 1.00
C PRO A 204 5.72 -22.87 -0.51
N GLU A 205 4.91 -23.82 -0.97
CA GLU A 205 4.88 -24.36 -2.33
C GLU A 205 3.91 -23.64 -3.27
N ALA A 206 3.16 -22.63 -2.79
CA ALA A 206 2.23 -21.88 -3.63
C ALA A 206 2.96 -21.26 -4.84
N ASP A 207 2.24 -21.07 -5.95
CA ASP A 207 2.83 -20.54 -7.17
C ASP A 207 3.30 -19.09 -6.96
N LEU A 208 2.49 -18.29 -6.27
CA LEU A 208 2.76 -16.89 -5.94
C LEU A 208 2.48 -16.63 -4.46
N HIS A 209 3.06 -15.56 -3.93
CA HIS A 209 2.80 -15.12 -2.56
C HIS A 209 2.67 -13.61 -2.44
N ILE A 210 1.56 -13.15 -1.87
CA ILE A 210 1.37 -11.75 -1.50
C ILE A 210 1.53 -11.63 0.00
N ARG A 211 2.56 -10.89 0.44
CA ARG A 211 2.87 -10.71 1.85
C ARG A 211 2.97 -9.23 2.19
N LEU A 212 2.17 -8.77 3.16
CA LEU A 212 2.23 -7.41 3.71
C LEU A 212 2.67 -7.48 5.17
N ARG A 213 3.62 -6.66 5.58
CA ARG A 213 4.06 -6.53 6.97
C ARG A 213 2.95 -5.89 7.80
N GLN A 214 2.94 -6.23 9.08
CA GLN A 214 2.05 -5.62 10.05
C GLN A 214 2.77 -4.47 10.75
N ASP A 215 2.10 -3.33 10.86
CA ASP A 215 2.57 -2.22 11.67
C ASP A 215 2.41 -2.59 13.16
N ASN A 216 3.49 -2.47 13.92
CA ASN A 216 3.52 -2.91 15.31
C ASN A 216 2.60 -2.08 16.23
N ALA A 217 2.40 -0.79 15.92
CA ALA A 217 1.58 0.09 16.75
C ALA A 217 0.09 -0.13 16.50
N THR A 218 -0.30 -0.16 15.24
CA THR A 218 -1.70 -0.21 14.80
C THR A 218 -2.22 -1.63 14.60
N GLN A 219 -1.34 -2.62 14.48
CA GLN A 219 -1.66 -4.03 14.23
C GLN A 219 -2.42 -4.26 12.91
N ILE A 220 -2.36 -3.34 11.97
CA ILE A 220 -2.88 -3.47 10.60
C ILE A 220 -1.70 -3.50 9.60
N PRO A 221 -1.91 -3.81 8.31
CA PRO A 221 -0.80 -3.82 7.36
C PRO A 221 -0.14 -2.43 7.21
N GLU A 222 1.19 -2.42 7.12
CA GLU A 222 1.98 -1.18 7.04
C GLU A 222 1.62 -0.34 5.79
N GLU A 223 1.67 1.00 5.93
CA GLU A 223 1.40 1.92 4.82
C GLU A 223 2.30 1.66 3.60
N LEU A 224 3.60 1.40 3.80
CA LEU A 224 4.54 1.15 2.70
C LEU A 224 4.14 -0.08 1.89
N ASP A 225 3.67 -1.13 2.56
CA ASP A 225 3.24 -2.37 1.94
C ASP A 225 1.98 -2.16 1.10
N TYR A 226 1.03 -1.33 1.56
CA TYR A 226 -0.12 -0.92 0.75
C TYR A 226 0.26 -0.06 -0.46
N ARG A 227 1.22 0.87 -0.31
CA ARG A 227 1.75 1.70 -1.41
C ARG A 227 2.42 0.83 -2.48
N CYS A 228 3.21 -0.14 -2.05
CA CYS A 228 3.81 -1.14 -2.93
C CYS A 228 2.73 -1.99 -3.61
N LEU A 229 1.71 -2.45 -2.88
CA LEU A 229 0.58 -3.20 -3.44
C LEU A 229 -0.18 -2.38 -4.48
N GLN A 230 -0.41 -1.08 -4.25
CA GLN A 230 -1.07 -0.18 -5.20
C GLN A 230 -0.40 -0.20 -6.58
N GLN A 231 0.93 -0.15 -6.61
CA GLN A 231 1.70 -0.14 -7.85
C GLN A 231 1.95 -1.55 -8.44
N ALA A 232 2.07 -2.56 -7.59
CA ALA A 232 2.40 -3.93 -7.98
C ALA A 232 1.18 -4.76 -8.45
N LEU A 233 0.01 -4.54 -7.84
CA LEU A 233 -1.21 -5.30 -8.13
C LEU A 233 -1.66 -5.21 -9.60
N PRO A 234 -1.59 -4.05 -10.30
CA PRO A 234 -1.88 -3.98 -11.74
C PRO A 234 -0.95 -4.85 -12.58
N VAL A 235 0.34 -4.93 -12.20
CA VAL A 235 1.33 -5.77 -12.90
C VAL A 235 0.98 -7.25 -12.73
N LEU A 236 0.62 -7.65 -11.51
CA LEU A 236 0.17 -9.02 -11.23
C LEU A 236 -1.04 -9.39 -12.08
N ILE A 237 -2.07 -8.53 -12.13
CA ILE A 237 -3.28 -8.78 -12.93
C ILE A 237 -2.93 -8.92 -14.42
N ASP A 238 -2.14 -8.00 -14.96
CA ASP A 238 -1.74 -8.00 -16.37
C ASP A 238 -1.00 -9.31 -16.72
N GLU A 239 -0.13 -9.81 -15.85
CA GLU A 239 0.60 -11.07 -16.08
C GLU A 239 -0.27 -12.32 -15.88
N LEU A 240 -1.23 -12.34 -14.94
CA LEU A 240 -2.21 -13.42 -14.83
C LEU A 240 -3.04 -13.55 -16.11
N HIS A 241 -3.49 -12.42 -16.67
CA HIS A 241 -4.22 -12.40 -17.96
C HIS A 241 -3.33 -12.81 -19.13
N ALA A 242 -2.09 -12.29 -19.20
CA ALA A 242 -1.14 -12.65 -20.25
C ALA A 242 -0.84 -14.17 -20.25
N ALA A 243 -0.77 -14.76 -19.07
CA ALA A 243 -0.62 -16.19 -18.89
C ALA A 243 -1.92 -16.99 -19.13
N ARG A 244 -3.06 -16.34 -19.40
CA ARG A 244 -4.38 -16.99 -19.56
C ARG A 244 -4.76 -17.85 -18.34
N ILE A 245 -4.58 -17.29 -17.15
CA ILE A 245 -5.09 -17.86 -15.90
C ILE A 245 -6.60 -17.58 -15.84
N ARG A 246 -7.39 -18.61 -15.52
CA ARG A 246 -8.86 -18.51 -15.39
C ARG A 246 -9.36 -18.92 -14.01
N ARG A 247 -8.52 -19.58 -13.24
CA ARG A 247 -8.86 -20.12 -11.93
C ARG A 247 -7.81 -19.65 -10.93
N VAL A 248 -8.25 -19.08 -9.81
CA VAL A 248 -7.35 -18.56 -8.77
C VAL A 248 -7.82 -19.08 -7.42
N LEU A 249 -6.90 -19.74 -6.72
CA LEU A 249 -7.08 -20.18 -5.34
C LEU A 249 -6.25 -19.29 -4.42
N PHE A 250 -6.91 -18.57 -3.52
CA PHE A 250 -6.24 -17.85 -2.43
C PHE A 250 -6.23 -18.69 -1.16
N ARG A 251 -5.08 -18.74 -0.48
CA ARG A 251 -4.94 -19.39 0.83
C ARG A 251 -4.08 -18.57 1.76
N GLY A 252 -4.41 -18.57 3.05
CA GLY A 252 -3.59 -17.99 4.10
C GLY A 252 -4.36 -16.98 4.94
N GLY A 253 -3.68 -16.39 5.92
CA GLY A 253 -4.29 -15.39 6.81
C GLY A 253 -4.03 -13.98 6.32
N CYS A 254 -5.08 -13.22 6.01
CA CYS A 254 -4.95 -11.80 5.71
C CYS A 254 -5.98 -10.92 6.41
N HIS A 255 -5.68 -9.62 6.45
CA HIS A 255 -6.64 -8.59 6.82
C HIS A 255 -7.73 -8.41 5.72
N PRO A 256 -8.98 -8.03 6.08
CA PRO A 256 -10.07 -7.86 5.12
C PRO A 256 -9.81 -6.89 3.97
N SER A 257 -9.01 -5.85 4.18
CA SER A 257 -8.55 -4.90 3.16
C SER A 257 -7.76 -5.53 2.02
N LEU A 258 -6.83 -6.45 2.32
CA LEU A 258 -6.11 -7.20 1.28
C LEU A 258 -7.08 -8.11 0.52
N ALA A 259 -7.96 -8.82 1.24
CA ALA A 259 -8.98 -9.66 0.63
C ALA A 259 -9.90 -8.86 -0.31
N TRP A 260 -10.36 -7.69 0.15
CA TRP A 260 -11.16 -6.74 -0.62
C TRP A 260 -10.43 -6.25 -1.87
N ALA A 261 -9.17 -5.81 -1.74
CA ALA A 261 -8.37 -5.33 -2.86
C ALA A 261 -8.18 -6.40 -3.94
N LEU A 262 -7.94 -7.66 -3.55
CA LEU A 262 -7.80 -8.79 -4.48
C LEU A 262 -9.13 -9.14 -5.17
N GLY A 263 -10.25 -9.11 -4.44
CA GLY A 263 -11.58 -9.27 -5.03
C GLY A 263 -11.95 -8.14 -6.00
N ALA A 264 -11.58 -6.90 -5.69
CA ALA A 264 -11.78 -5.74 -6.56
C ALA A 264 -10.87 -5.74 -7.80
N ALA A 265 -9.66 -6.31 -7.68
CA ALA A 265 -8.70 -6.52 -8.76
C ALA A 265 -9.14 -7.56 -9.79
N LEU A 266 -9.81 -8.61 -9.31
CA LEU A 266 -10.30 -9.72 -10.10
C LEU A 266 -11.84 -9.76 -10.00
N PRO A 267 -12.57 -8.78 -10.54
CA PRO A 267 -14.03 -8.75 -10.44
C PRO A 267 -14.68 -9.89 -11.24
N HIS A 268 -15.94 -10.23 -10.92
CA HIS A 268 -16.69 -11.27 -11.63
C HIS A 268 -16.83 -11.00 -13.14
N ALA A 269 -16.82 -9.73 -13.56
CA ALA A 269 -16.90 -9.33 -14.96
C ALA A 269 -15.61 -9.59 -15.78
N ARG A 270 -14.50 -9.98 -15.16
CA ARG A 270 -13.25 -10.34 -15.85
C ARG A 270 -13.15 -11.86 -16.04
N GLU A 271 -12.29 -12.30 -16.98
CA GLU A 271 -12.13 -13.69 -17.45
C GLU A 271 -11.67 -14.73 -16.38
N ILE A 272 -11.74 -14.40 -15.09
CA ILE A 272 -11.51 -15.35 -13.98
C ILE A 272 -12.82 -16.05 -13.63
N GLU A 273 -13.01 -17.22 -14.25
CA GLU A 273 -14.16 -18.12 -14.12
C GLU A 273 -14.30 -18.66 -12.70
N HIS A 274 -13.21 -19.12 -12.09
CA HIS A 274 -13.22 -19.67 -10.73
C HIS A 274 -12.33 -18.85 -9.81
N PHE A 275 -12.96 -18.18 -8.84
CA PHE A 275 -12.29 -17.53 -7.72
C PHE A 275 -12.64 -18.28 -6.44
N THR A 276 -11.63 -18.85 -5.80
CA THR A 276 -11.78 -19.66 -4.59
C THR A 276 -10.95 -19.05 -3.47
N TRP A 277 -11.57 -18.90 -2.30
CA TRP A 277 -10.89 -18.47 -1.09
C TRP A 277 -10.90 -19.59 -0.06
N ARG A 278 -9.73 -20.17 0.25
CA ARG A 278 -9.60 -21.19 1.29
C ARG A 278 -9.32 -20.54 2.63
N ASP A 279 -10.26 -20.68 3.57
CA ASP A 279 -10.13 -20.09 4.90
C ASP A 279 -9.16 -20.85 5.82
N THR A 280 -8.99 -20.33 7.04
CA THR A 280 -8.07 -20.92 8.03
C THR A 280 -8.52 -22.28 8.58
N TYR A 281 -9.74 -22.71 8.27
CA TYR A 281 -10.30 -24.02 8.63
C TYR A 281 -10.25 -25.01 7.45
N GLY A 282 -9.66 -24.61 6.32
CA GLY A 282 -9.55 -25.44 5.12
C GLY A 282 -10.85 -25.53 4.33
N LYS A 283 -11.79 -24.60 4.54
CA LYS A 283 -13.05 -24.53 3.78
C LYS A 283 -12.90 -23.62 2.57
N ASP A 284 -13.41 -24.08 1.44
CA ASP A 284 -13.35 -23.37 0.16
C ASP A 284 -14.60 -22.52 -0.05
N TRP A 285 -14.41 -21.22 -0.10
CA TRP A 285 -15.45 -20.25 -0.44
C TRP A 285 -15.35 -19.97 -1.94
N VAL A 286 -16.16 -20.65 -2.75
CA VAL A 286 -16.10 -20.55 -4.21
C VAL A 286 -17.09 -19.51 -4.70
N SER A 287 -16.64 -18.62 -5.58
CA SER A 287 -17.46 -17.52 -6.14
C SER A 287 -18.66 -17.93 -6.99
N ALA A 288 -18.82 -19.22 -7.30
CA ALA A 288 -19.88 -19.77 -8.14
C ALA A 288 -20.80 -20.77 -7.40
N ASP A 289 -20.61 -20.97 -6.09
CA ASP A 289 -21.44 -21.92 -5.33
C ASP A 289 -22.89 -21.43 -5.23
N GLU A 290 -23.83 -22.37 -5.43
CA GLU A 290 -25.26 -22.18 -5.21
C GLU A 290 -25.80 -23.40 -4.43
N PRO A 291 -25.81 -23.34 -3.09
CA PRO A 291 -26.26 -24.47 -2.26
C PRO A 291 -27.78 -24.65 -2.37
N GLU A 292 -28.26 -25.89 -2.23
CA GLU A 292 -29.70 -26.19 -2.26
C GLU A 292 -30.44 -25.62 -1.04
N GLU A 293 -29.78 -25.61 0.12
CA GLU A 293 -30.31 -25.08 1.37
C GLU A 293 -29.51 -23.85 1.81
N HIS A 294 -30.24 -22.87 2.36
CA HIS A 294 -29.66 -21.63 2.87
C HIS A 294 -30.07 -21.44 4.32
N SER A 295 -29.09 -21.20 5.19
CA SER A 295 -29.30 -21.01 6.62
C SER A 295 -28.94 -19.60 7.08
N THR A 296 -28.15 -18.86 6.31
CA THR A 296 -27.74 -17.49 6.63
C THR A 296 -28.58 -16.46 5.86
N SER A 297 -29.10 -15.46 6.56
CA SER A 297 -29.85 -14.34 5.99
C SER A 297 -29.12 -13.00 6.16
N ILE A 298 -29.40 -12.05 5.26
CA ILE A 298 -28.92 -10.67 5.37
C ILE A 298 -29.94 -9.85 6.15
N HIS A 299 -29.49 -9.18 7.22
CA HIS A 299 -30.27 -8.24 8.01
C HIS A 299 -29.67 -6.85 7.85
N LEU A 300 -30.52 -5.88 7.49
CA LEU A 300 -30.12 -4.49 7.34
C LEU A 300 -30.46 -3.71 8.60
N GLU A 301 -29.41 -3.22 9.26
CA GLU A 301 -29.48 -2.58 10.57
C GLU A 301 -28.76 -1.23 10.54
N THR A 302 -29.02 -0.40 11.55
CA THR A 302 -28.29 0.82 11.84
C THR A 302 -27.97 0.89 13.34
N LEU A 303 -27.21 1.90 13.77
CA LEU A 303 -26.87 2.11 15.17
C LEU A 303 -27.59 3.33 15.74
N ASN A 304 -28.13 3.17 16.94
CA ASN A 304 -28.55 4.28 17.78
C ASN A 304 -27.30 4.98 18.38
N PRO A 305 -27.44 6.23 18.89
CA PRO A 305 -26.32 6.95 19.52
C PRO A 305 -25.69 6.23 20.72
N ASP A 306 -26.44 5.36 21.40
CA ASP A 306 -25.94 4.52 22.50
C ASP A 306 -25.20 3.25 22.03
N GLY A 307 -25.11 3.03 20.71
CA GLY A 307 -24.49 1.87 20.08
C GLY A 307 -25.40 0.64 19.97
N SER A 308 -26.66 0.72 20.40
CA SER A 308 -27.62 -0.37 20.21
C SER A 308 -28.02 -0.52 18.75
N ARG A 309 -28.22 -1.76 18.31
CA ARG A 309 -28.60 -2.09 16.92
C ARG A 309 -30.10 -1.85 16.72
N ARG A 310 -30.46 -1.28 15.58
CA ARG A 310 -31.85 -1.05 15.17
C ARG A 310 -32.07 -1.59 13.76
N ALA A 311 -33.05 -2.47 13.58
CA ALA A 311 -33.44 -2.95 12.25
C ALA A 311 -34.01 -1.81 11.40
N LEU A 312 -33.74 -1.81 10.10
CA LEU A 312 -34.25 -0.83 9.15
C LEU A 312 -35.67 -1.14 8.62
N GLY A 313 -36.27 -2.24 9.07
CA GLY A 313 -37.66 -2.62 8.75
C GLY A 313 -37.84 -3.45 7.48
N PHE A 314 -36.75 -3.90 6.85
CA PHE A 314 -36.77 -4.84 5.73
C PHE A 314 -36.83 -6.29 6.22
N ALA A 315 -37.45 -7.16 5.44
CA ALA A 315 -37.46 -8.60 5.73
C ALA A 315 -36.05 -9.21 5.59
N PRO A 316 -35.72 -10.28 6.31
CA PRO A 316 -34.45 -10.97 6.16
C PRO A 316 -34.20 -11.40 4.70
N GLY A 317 -33.05 -11.03 4.15
CA GLY A 317 -32.67 -11.31 2.76
C GLY A 317 -33.27 -10.38 1.70
N GLU A 318 -34.11 -9.41 2.09
CA GLU A 318 -34.66 -8.40 1.18
C GLU A 318 -33.55 -7.46 0.69
N ILE A 319 -33.58 -7.14 -0.61
CA ILE A 319 -32.65 -6.19 -1.24
C ILE A 319 -33.45 -4.92 -1.58
N PRO A 320 -33.44 -3.91 -0.71
CA PRO A 320 -34.20 -2.69 -0.93
C PRO A 320 -33.67 -1.88 -2.10
N SER A 321 -34.54 -1.09 -2.72
CA SER A 321 -34.17 -0.11 -3.74
C SER A 321 -33.35 1.05 -3.13
N GLY A 322 -32.63 1.79 -4.00
CA GLY A 322 -31.91 2.99 -3.56
C GLY A 322 -32.83 4.06 -2.95
N ALA A 323 -34.06 4.19 -3.44
CA ALA A 323 -35.03 5.14 -2.88
C ALA A 323 -35.48 4.74 -1.47
N GLU A 324 -35.68 3.44 -1.22
CA GLU A 324 -36.02 2.92 0.10
C GLU A 324 -34.86 3.10 1.08
N LEU A 325 -33.63 2.75 0.67
CA LEU A 325 -32.42 2.98 1.45
C LEU A 325 -32.23 4.47 1.77
N ARG A 326 -32.41 5.36 0.79
CA ARG A 326 -32.34 6.81 0.98
C ARG A 326 -33.28 7.27 2.09
N ARG A 327 -34.55 6.85 1.99
CA ARG A 327 -35.62 7.24 2.92
C ARG A 327 -35.33 6.77 4.35
N VAL A 328 -34.86 5.55 4.55
CA VAL A 328 -34.64 5.02 5.91
C VAL A 328 -33.32 5.47 6.55
N LEU A 329 -32.29 5.75 5.75
CA LEU A 329 -30.97 6.14 6.24
C LEU A 329 -30.82 7.66 6.43
N TRP A 330 -31.33 8.45 5.48
CA TRP A 330 -31.19 9.93 5.51
C TRP A 330 -32.52 10.67 5.61
N GLY A 331 -33.65 10.05 5.24
CA GLY A 331 -34.93 10.75 5.12
C GLY A 331 -34.81 11.92 4.13
N ASP A 332 -35.06 13.13 4.60
CA ASP A 332 -34.92 14.37 3.82
C ASP A 332 -33.50 14.97 3.87
N ALA A 333 -32.60 14.43 4.69
CA ALA A 333 -31.24 14.95 4.82
C ALA A 333 -30.40 14.71 3.54
N PRO A 334 -29.36 15.52 3.31
CA PRO A 334 -28.37 15.25 2.27
C PRO A 334 -27.69 13.90 2.50
N ALA A 335 -27.60 13.07 1.46
CA ALA A 335 -26.85 11.83 1.52
C ALA A 335 -25.42 12.11 1.06
N LYS A 336 -24.53 12.44 2.00
CA LYS A 336 -23.12 12.72 1.67
C LYS A 336 -22.25 11.49 1.83
N ASN A 337 -22.28 10.89 3.02
CA ASN A 337 -21.44 9.76 3.39
C ASN A 337 -22.27 8.59 3.93
N ALA A 338 -21.91 7.38 3.55
CA ALA A 338 -22.45 6.14 4.10
C ALA A 338 -21.33 5.31 4.71
N VAL A 339 -21.37 5.13 6.03
CA VAL A 339 -20.51 4.21 6.78
C VAL A 339 -21.18 2.85 6.77
N VAL A 340 -20.58 1.90 6.08
CA VAL A 340 -21.09 0.54 5.94
C VAL A 340 -20.20 -0.43 6.69
N LEU A 341 -20.80 -1.29 7.52
CA LEU A 341 -20.13 -2.45 8.08
C LEU A 341 -20.74 -3.73 7.51
N LEU A 342 -19.93 -4.55 6.84
CA LEU A 342 -20.28 -5.94 6.52
C LEU A 342 -19.88 -6.82 7.71
N ALA A 343 -20.87 -7.37 8.43
CA ALA A 343 -20.65 -8.11 9.68
C ALA A 343 -21.17 -9.54 9.61
N ALA A 344 -20.59 -10.45 10.40
CA ALA A 344 -21.11 -11.80 10.64
C ALA A 344 -21.43 -11.96 12.14
N ASP A 345 -22.53 -11.32 12.55
CA ASP A 345 -23.02 -11.13 13.93
C ASP A 345 -22.06 -10.39 14.90
N ASP A 346 -20.78 -10.34 14.57
CA ASP A 346 -19.74 -9.62 15.31
C ASP A 346 -19.66 -8.17 14.86
N LEU A 347 -19.92 -7.25 15.79
CA LEU A 347 -19.83 -5.81 15.60
C LEU A 347 -19.34 -5.20 16.91
N ARG A 348 -18.44 -4.23 16.78
CA ARG A 348 -18.08 -3.29 17.85
C ARG A 348 -18.71 -1.93 17.54
N PRO A 349 -19.79 -1.52 18.24
CA PRO A 349 -20.51 -0.29 17.92
C PRO A 349 -19.66 0.97 18.10
N GLN A 350 -18.87 1.03 19.19
CA GLN A 350 -18.11 2.22 19.56
C GLN A 350 -17.10 2.66 18.48
N PRO A 351 -16.24 1.78 17.93
CA PRO A 351 -15.38 2.14 16.81
C PRO A 351 -16.15 2.61 15.56
N LEU A 352 -17.33 2.04 15.29
CA LEU A 352 -18.13 2.39 14.11
C LEU A 352 -18.77 3.77 14.26
N LEU A 353 -19.29 4.07 15.45
CA LEU A 353 -19.81 5.40 15.79
C LEU A 353 -18.70 6.46 15.74
N ALA A 354 -17.53 6.17 16.32
CA ALA A 354 -16.38 7.07 16.26
C ALA A 354 -15.90 7.33 14.82
N LEU A 355 -16.04 6.37 13.90
CA LEU A 355 -15.79 6.59 12.48
C LEU A 355 -16.85 7.53 11.88
N ALA A 356 -18.13 7.30 12.16
CA ALA A 356 -19.20 8.15 11.67
C ALA A 356 -19.00 9.61 12.13
N GLU A 357 -18.69 9.85 13.40
CA GLU A 357 -18.46 11.18 13.97
C GLU A 357 -17.34 11.99 13.28
N LYS A 358 -16.39 11.32 12.62
CA LYS A 358 -15.30 11.95 11.86
C LYS A 358 -15.72 12.41 10.46
N LEU A 359 -16.90 12.03 10.00
CA LEU A 359 -17.41 12.31 8.66
C LEU A 359 -18.55 13.33 8.71
N GLU A 360 -18.72 14.08 7.62
CA GLU A 360 -19.80 15.05 7.49
C GLU A 360 -21.11 14.34 7.12
N ASP A 361 -22.17 14.52 7.92
CA ASP A 361 -23.52 13.97 7.69
C ASP A 361 -23.55 12.46 7.30
N PRO A 362 -22.95 11.56 8.11
CA PRO A 362 -22.89 10.14 7.80
C PRO A 362 -24.23 9.45 8.08
N ALA A 363 -24.61 8.49 7.24
CA ALA A 363 -25.50 7.40 7.66
C ALA A 363 -24.72 6.14 7.97
N VAL A 364 -25.12 5.40 9.01
CA VAL A 364 -24.53 4.11 9.36
C VAL A 364 -25.45 2.98 8.90
N LEU A 365 -24.90 2.07 8.10
CA LEU A 365 -25.56 0.83 7.68
C LEU A 365 -24.72 -0.37 8.13
N VAL A 366 -25.36 -1.33 8.79
CA VAL A 366 -24.78 -2.63 9.08
C VAL A 366 -25.49 -3.65 8.19
N ILE A 367 -24.71 -4.28 7.29
CA ILE A 367 -25.13 -5.45 6.51
C ILE A 367 -24.72 -6.66 7.35
N ASN A 368 -25.64 -7.16 8.18
CA ASN A 368 -25.37 -8.27 9.08
C ASN A 368 -25.72 -9.61 8.42
N LEU A 369 -24.73 -10.50 8.30
CA LEU A 369 -24.86 -11.88 7.86
C LEU A 369 -25.22 -12.73 9.09
N HIS A 370 -26.52 -12.94 9.30
CA HIS A 370 -27.03 -13.60 10.49
C HIS A 370 -27.26 -15.09 10.23
N THR A 371 -26.67 -15.94 11.06
CA THR A 371 -26.92 -17.39 11.02
C THR A 371 -27.64 -17.81 12.30
N PRO A 372 -28.93 -18.22 12.22
CA PRO A 372 -29.69 -18.59 13.39
C PRO A 372 -29.03 -19.75 14.15
N SER A 373 -29.13 -19.69 15.48
CA SER A 373 -28.66 -20.74 16.36
C SER A 373 -29.74 -21.15 17.36
N ALA A 374 -29.98 -22.45 17.47
CA ALA A 374 -31.02 -23.01 18.32
C ALA A 374 -30.66 -23.01 19.82
N ASP A 375 -29.37 -23.01 20.15
CA ASP A 375 -28.84 -23.07 21.52
C ASP A 375 -28.21 -21.75 21.98
N GLY A 376 -28.30 -20.70 21.15
CA GLY A 376 -27.67 -19.40 21.39
C GLY A 376 -26.16 -19.37 21.18
N ALA A 377 -25.53 -20.49 20.78
CA ALA A 377 -24.12 -20.50 20.41
C ALA A 377 -23.92 -19.79 19.06
N LYS A 378 -22.77 -19.13 18.85
CA LYS A 378 -22.46 -18.51 17.57
C LYS A 378 -22.32 -19.59 16.48
N LYS A 379 -23.24 -19.60 15.52
CA LYS A 379 -23.14 -20.46 14.32
C LYS A 379 -22.35 -19.73 13.24
N TRP A 380 -21.47 -20.47 12.58
CA TRP A 380 -20.65 -19.93 11.50
C TRP A 380 -21.43 -19.99 10.20
N ILE A 381 -21.20 -19.01 9.31
CA ILE A 381 -21.73 -19.03 7.95
C ILE A 381 -21.18 -20.26 7.24
N ASP A 382 -22.03 -21.02 6.56
CA ASP A 382 -21.57 -22.10 5.69
C ASP A 382 -20.82 -21.50 4.50
N HIS A 383 -19.58 -21.95 4.28
CA HIS A 383 -18.72 -21.54 3.17
C HIS A 383 -19.40 -21.59 1.78
N THR A 384 -20.29 -22.57 1.56
CA THR A 384 -21.03 -22.75 0.30
C THR A 384 -22.07 -21.65 0.07
N GLU A 385 -22.57 -20.99 1.12
CA GLU A 385 -23.51 -19.87 1.01
C GLU A 385 -22.82 -18.54 0.63
N GLY A 386 -21.48 -18.50 0.68
CA GLY A 386 -20.68 -17.29 0.54
C GLY A 386 -20.91 -16.52 -0.76
N ALA A 387 -21.00 -17.21 -1.91
CA ALA A 387 -21.21 -16.57 -3.20
C ALA A 387 -22.56 -15.84 -3.28
N GLY A 388 -23.64 -16.52 -2.88
CA GLY A 388 -24.98 -15.95 -2.86
C GLY A 388 -25.11 -14.77 -1.90
N LEU A 389 -24.51 -14.86 -0.70
CA LEU A 389 -24.46 -13.75 0.26
C LEU A 389 -23.66 -12.56 -0.27
N ALA A 390 -22.49 -12.80 -0.83
CA ALA A 390 -21.61 -11.77 -1.37
C ALA A 390 -22.24 -11.01 -2.55
N ARG A 391 -22.95 -11.72 -3.45
CA ARG A 391 -23.71 -11.10 -4.54
C ARG A 391 -24.73 -10.11 -4.01
N ARG A 392 -25.56 -10.54 -3.05
CA ARG A 392 -26.61 -9.71 -2.44
C ARG A 392 -26.03 -8.51 -1.68
N ALA A 393 -24.94 -8.72 -0.92
CA ALA A 393 -24.23 -7.63 -0.24
C ALA A 393 -23.65 -6.61 -1.25
N GLY A 394 -23.05 -7.08 -2.34
CA GLY A 394 -22.56 -6.22 -3.43
C GLY A 394 -23.69 -5.44 -4.12
N GLU A 395 -24.86 -6.05 -4.32
CA GLU A 395 -26.04 -5.36 -4.84
C GLU A 395 -26.50 -4.23 -3.91
N ILE A 396 -26.54 -4.46 -2.60
CA ILE A 396 -26.87 -3.41 -1.61
C ILE A 396 -25.87 -2.26 -1.70
N LEU A 397 -24.56 -2.55 -1.73
CA LEU A 397 -23.52 -1.52 -1.88
C LEU A 397 -23.69 -0.72 -3.19
N ARG A 398 -24.05 -1.38 -4.29
CA ARG A 398 -24.35 -0.72 -5.56
C ARG A 398 -25.54 0.22 -5.47
N ARG A 399 -26.57 -0.10 -4.69
CA ARG A 399 -27.73 0.80 -4.48
C ARG A 399 -27.36 2.08 -3.73
N LEU A 400 -26.32 2.04 -2.89
CA LEU A 400 -25.84 3.18 -2.13
C LEU A 400 -24.91 4.09 -2.95
N ARG A 401 -24.25 3.55 -3.98
CA ARG A 401 -23.28 4.28 -4.84
C ARG A 401 -23.83 5.59 -5.38
N ASP A 402 -25.07 5.59 -5.86
CA ASP A 402 -25.68 6.78 -6.48
C ASP A 402 -26.23 7.76 -5.43
N LEU A 403 -26.14 7.41 -4.14
CA LEU A 403 -26.66 8.20 -3.03
C LEU A 403 -25.55 8.92 -2.27
N ALA A 404 -24.44 8.25 -1.99
CA ALA A 404 -23.42 8.75 -1.07
C ALA A 404 -22.03 8.14 -1.34
N LYS A 405 -20.98 8.81 -0.85
CA LYS A 405 -19.63 8.27 -0.76
C LYS A 405 -19.60 7.09 0.23
N LEU A 406 -18.96 5.99 -0.16
CA LEU A 406 -18.96 4.75 0.61
C LEU A 406 -17.69 4.61 1.45
N HIS A 407 -17.89 4.43 2.75
CA HIS A 407 -16.86 4.13 3.75
C HIS A 407 -17.12 2.73 4.29
N LEU A 408 -16.31 1.73 3.91
CA LEU A 408 -16.57 0.32 4.20
C LEU A 408 -15.58 -0.25 5.21
N ALA A 409 -16.09 -0.99 6.18
CA ALA A 409 -15.32 -1.90 7.00
C ALA A 409 -15.93 -3.31 6.98
N VAL A 410 -15.14 -4.32 7.35
CA VAL A 410 -15.58 -5.72 7.38
C VAL A 410 -15.25 -6.36 8.73
N SER A 411 -16.27 -6.92 9.37
CA SER A 411 -16.22 -7.73 10.59
C SER A 411 -16.86 -9.10 10.32
N ALA A 412 -16.39 -9.74 9.25
CA ALA A 412 -16.84 -11.02 8.73
C ALA A 412 -15.60 -11.81 8.24
N PRO A 413 -15.73 -13.10 7.89
CA PRO A 413 -14.62 -13.84 7.29
C PRO A 413 -13.99 -13.09 6.10
N ALA A 414 -12.66 -13.10 5.97
CA ALA A 414 -11.96 -12.40 4.89
C ALA A 414 -12.46 -12.81 3.49
N ALA A 415 -12.89 -14.08 3.34
CA ALA A 415 -13.55 -14.58 2.13
C ALA A 415 -14.76 -13.72 1.72
N MET A 416 -15.58 -13.26 2.67
CA MET A 416 -16.73 -12.39 2.39
C MET A 416 -16.30 -11.02 1.87
N ALA A 417 -15.19 -10.46 2.35
CA ALA A 417 -14.65 -9.22 1.80
C ALA A 417 -14.24 -9.40 0.33
N ALA A 418 -13.47 -10.46 0.04
CA ALA A 418 -13.01 -10.77 -1.32
C ALA A 418 -14.18 -11.06 -2.27
N LEU A 419 -15.10 -11.95 -1.90
CA LEU A 419 -16.23 -12.32 -2.74
C LEU A 419 -17.18 -11.13 -2.97
N THR A 420 -17.42 -10.29 -1.95
CA THR A 420 -18.30 -9.12 -2.10
C THR A 420 -17.67 -8.07 -3.03
N ALA A 421 -16.36 -7.82 -2.91
CA ALA A 421 -15.64 -6.88 -3.76
C ALA A 421 -15.73 -7.23 -5.26
N ARG A 422 -15.83 -8.52 -5.60
CA ARG A 422 -16.01 -8.99 -6.99
C ARG A 422 -17.31 -8.50 -7.64
N TRP A 423 -18.33 -8.23 -6.83
CA TRP A 423 -19.64 -7.74 -7.26
C TRP A 423 -19.76 -6.21 -7.24
N CYS A 424 -18.71 -5.53 -6.78
CA CYS A 424 -18.69 -4.07 -6.60
C CYS A 424 -18.09 -3.34 -7.81
N ASN A 425 -18.10 -3.93 -9.02
CA ASN A 425 -17.53 -3.32 -10.21
C ASN A 425 -18.01 -1.86 -10.38
N THR A 426 -17.08 -0.93 -10.65
CA THR A 426 -17.29 0.53 -10.78
C THR A 426 -17.64 1.29 -9.49
N LEU A 427 -17.60 0.66 -8.31
CA LEU A 427 -17.77 1.35 -7.03
C LEU A 427 -16.43 1.90 -6.55
N THR A 428 -16.43 3.17 -6.16
CA THR A 428 -15.36 3.80 -5.41
C THR A 428 -15.66 3.64 -3.92
N ILE A 429 -14.77 2.96 -3.19
CA ILE A 429 -14.94 2.65 -1.77
C ILE A 429 -13.69 3.05 -1.00
N ASP A 430 -13.86 3.85 0.05
CA ASP A 430 -12.86 4.06 1.07
C ASP A 430 -12.94 2.95 2.11
N PHE A 431 -11.90 2.12 2.19
CA PHE A 431 -11.86 0.93 3.02
C PHE A 431 -11.13 1.18 4.34
N TYR A 432 -11.65 0.60 5.41
CA TYR A 432 -11.16 0.79 6.78
C TYR A 432 -10.80 -0.54 7.43
N GLU A 433 -9.72 -0.52 8.21
CA GLU A 433 -9.28 -1.62 9.07
C GLU A 433 -9.46 -1.27 10.53
N LEU A 434 -9.87 -2.24 11.35
CA LEU A 434 -9.97 -2.04 12.79
C LEU A 434 -8.58 -2.20 13.43
N GLY A 435 -7.88 -1.09 13.64
CA GLY A 435 -6.54 -1.04 14.22
C GLY A 435 -6.52 -0.48 15.64
N ASN A 436 -5.34 -0.54 16.27
CA ASN A 436 -5.05 0.17 17.52
C ASN A 436 -4.63 1.62 17.21
N THR A 437 -4.97 2.57 18.07
CA THR A 437 -4.57 3.99 17.90
C THR A 437 -3.45 4.42 18.86
N GLY A 438 -2.69 3.48 19.42
CA GLY A 438 -1.63 3.77 20.42
C GLY A 438 -2.15 4.20 21.80
N MET A 439 -3.38 4.71 21.89
CA MET A 439 -4.03 5.15 23.14
C MET A 439 -4.86 4.05 23.85
N GLY A 440 -4.62 2.78 23.53
CA GLY A 440 -5.36 1.64 24.11
C GLY A 440 -6.79 1.45 23.58
N ALA A 441 -7.26 2.31 22.67
CA ALA A 441 -8.52 2.14 21.94
C ALA A 441 -8.30 1.49 20.57
N ARG A 442 -9.34 0.82 20.06
CA ARG A 442 -9.41 0.35 18.67
C ARG A 442 -10.33 1.24 17.87
N GLU A 443 -9.89 1.64 16.69
CA GLU A 443 -10.67 2.49 15.79
C GLU A 443 -10.57 1.96 14.36
N TYR A 444 -11.55 2.34 13.54
CA TYR A 444 -11.47 2.11 12.10
C TYR A 444 -10.51 3.14 11.48
N ILE A 445 -9.36 2.65 11.03
CA ILE A 445 -8.32 3.41 10.35
C ILE A 445 -8.54 3.24 8.85
N ARG A 446 -8.63 4.35 8.13
CA ARG A 446 -8.77 4.34 6.67
C ARG A 446 -7.45 3.88 6.04
N VAL A 447 -7.50 2.90 5.15
CA VAL A 447 -6.27 2.31 4.58
C VAL A 447 -6.16 2.47 3.07
N LEU A 448 -7.25 2.23 2.33
CA LEU A 448 -7.24 2.16 0.87
C LEU A 448 -8.48 2.85 0.30
N ARG A 449 -8.33 3.46 -0.88
CA ARG A 449 -9.43 3.75 -1.79
C ARG A 449 -9.36 2.74 -2.92
N THR A 450 -10.47 2.06 -3.18
CA THR A 450 -10.57 1.07 -4.25
C THR A 450 -11.59 1.49 -5.29
N GLU A 451 -11.30 1.19 -6.55
CA GLU A 451 -12.24 1.27 -7.67
C GLU A 451 -12.28 -0.08 -8.37
N SER A 452 -13.26 -0.91 -8.01
CA SER A 452 -13.37 -2.27 -8.55
C SER A 452 -13.52 -2.25 -10.06
N GLY A 453 -12.75 -3.09 -10.75
CA GLY A 453 -12.70 -3.19 -12.21
C GLY A 453 -11.86 -2.14 -12.94
N ASN A 454 -11.31 -1.15 -12.24
CA ASN A 454 -10.27 -0.27 -12.79
C ASN A 454 -9.00 -1.09 -13.12
N LYS A 455 -8.16 -0.62 -14.06
CA LYS A 455 -6.85 -1.24 -14.32
C LYS A 455 -5.98 -1.22 -13.06
N SER A 456 -6.06 -0.12 -12.31
CA SER A 456 -5.46 0.03 -10.99
C SER A 456 -6.55 0.01 -9.94
N PRO A 457 -6.86 -1.16 -9.35
CA PRO A 457 -8.01 -1.32 -8.46
C PRO A 457 -7.85 -0.60 -7.13
N ILE A 458 -6.61 -0.33 -6.69
CA ILE A 458 -6.32 0.58 -5.59
C ILE A 458 -6.00 1.94 -6.22
N THR A 459 -6.85 2.92 -5.98
CA THR A 459 -6.70 4.29 -6.53
C THR A 459 -6.15 5.26 -5.51
N GLY A 460 -6.03 4.86 -4.25
CA GLY A 460 -5.33 5.62 -3.24
C GLY A 460 -4.98 4.80 -2.00
N VAL A 461 -3.91 5.16 -1.33
CA VAL A 461 -3.50 4.63 -0.02
C VAL A 461 -3.46 5.79 0.97
N PHE A 462 -4.12 5.63 2.12
CA PHE A 462 -4.20 6.69 3.11
C PHE A 462 -3.03 6.64 4.10
N PRO A 463 -2.54 7.80 4.57
CA PRO A 463 -1.43 7.84 5.51
C PRO A 463 -1.77 7.17 6.84
N GLN A 464 -0.79 6.50 7.44
CA GLN A 464 -0.95 5.82 8.75
C GLN A 464 0.00 6.34 9.82
N GLY A 465 0.82 7.34 9.50
CA GLY A 465 1.72 7.99 10.45
C GLY A 465 0.96 8.81 11.49
N VAL A 466 1.43 8.74 12.73
CA VAL A 466 0.89 9.52 13.85
C VAL A 466 1.67 10.83 13.97
N PRO A 467 1.01 12.01 14.01
CA PRO A 467 1.68 13.26 14.33
C PRO A 467 2.35 13.20 15.72
N GLN A 468 3.56 13.73 15.85
CA GLN A 468 4.39 13.65 17.07
C GLN A 468 3.99 14.66 18.16
N VAL A 469 2.70 14.99 18.27
CA VAL A 469 2.20 16.07 19.13
C VAL A 469 2.66 15.92 20.58
N ASP A 470 2.61 14.70 21.12
CA ASP A 470 2.95 14.43 22.53
C ASP A 470 4.47 14.41 22.82
N GLU A 471 5.28 14.27 21.78
CA GLU A 471 6.74 14.19 21.88
C GLU A 471 7.40 15.57 21.75
N VAL A 472 6.75 16.52 21.08
CA VAL A 472 7.30 17.85 20.82
C VAL A 472 7.45 18.65 22.12
N ARG A 473 8.68 19.06 22.41
CA ARG A 473 9.08 19.93 23.53
C ARG A 473 9.52 21.31 23.09
N LYS A 474 9.90 21.46 21.82
CA LYS A 474 10.37 22.73 21.23
C LYS A 474 9.76 22.90 19.84
N LEU A 475 9.27 24.10 19.55
CA LEU A 475 8.82 24.49 18.21
C LEU A 475 9.80 25.48 17.58
N ILE A 476 10.15 25.26 16.31
CA ILE A 476 11.00 26.13 15.50
C ILE A 476 10.19 26.66 14.33
N ASN A 477 10.13 27.98 14.16
CA ASN A 477 9.48 28.60 13.01
C ASN A 477 10.43 28.62 11.82
N LEU A 478 9.99 28.00 10.72
CA LEU A 478 10.67 27.95 9.42
C LEU A 478 9.80 28.57 8.31
N THR A 479 8.81 29.37 8.68
CA THR A 479 8.02 30.17 7.74
C THR A 479 8.72 31.51 7.45
N PRO A 480 8.37 32.21 6.35
CA PRO A 480 8.95 33.51 6.03
C PRO A 480 8.60 34.66 6.98
N HIS A 481 7.67 34.46 7.91
CA HIS A 481 7.11 35.50 8.76
C HIS A 481 7.00 35.04 10.22
N ASP A 482 6.97 35.99 11.15
CA ASP A 482 6.72 35.67 12.55
C ASP A 482 5.36 35.00 12.70
N VAL A 483 5.31 33.97 13.55
CA VAL A 483 4.05 33.28 13.86
C VAL A 483 3.67 33.63 15.29
N THR A 484 2.57 34.36 15.44
CA THR A 484 2.02 34.70 16.76
C THR A 484 0.83 33.81 17.10
N TYR A 485 0.91 33.08 18.20
CA TYR A 485 -0.18 32.32 18.80
C TYR A 485 -0.96 33.19 19.79
N TYR A 486 -2.28 33.22 19.61
CA TYR A 486 -3.24 33.88 20.49
C TYR A 486 -4.04 32.82 21.24
N PRO A 487 -3.67 32.51 22.51
CA PRO A 487 -4.42 31.57 23.32
C PRO A 487 -5.80 32.12 23.70
N GLU A 488 -6.72 31.23 24.09
CA GLU A 488 -8.01 31.64 24.67
C GLU A 488 -7.82 32.36 26.02
N ALA A 489 -6.78 32.00 26.77
CA ALA A 489 -6.39 32.64 28.02
C ALA A 489 -4.87 32.82 28.08
N GLY A 490 -4.42 34.03 28.44
CA GLY A 490 -3.01 34.39 28.55
C GLY A 490 -2.54 35.37 27.47
N GLU A 491 -1.26 35.75 27.54
CA GLU A 491 -0.64 36.68 26.60
C GLU A 491 -0.24 35.97 25.28
N PRO A 492 -0.27 36.67 24.14
CA PRO A 492 0.20 36.13 22.87
C PRO A 492 1.68 35.72 22.92
N PHE A 493 2.02 34.64 22.23
CA PHE A 493 3.38 34.13 22.12
C PHE A 493 3.84 34.14 20.65
N THR A 494 5.07 34.59 20.38
CA THR A 494 5.58 34.70 19.00
C THR A 494 6.82 33.82 18.79
N TRP A 495 6.78 33.00 17.75
CA TRP A 495 7.97 32.34 17.19
C TRP A 495 8.53 33.21 16.05
N ALA A 496 9.74 33.73 16.26
CA ALA A 496 10.41 34.58 15.28
C ALA A 496 10.71 33.81 13.97
N ALA A 497 10.56 34.48 12.83
CA ALA A 497 10.98 33.97 11.54
C ALA A 497 12.51 33.79 11.46
N PRO A 498 13.01 32.86 10.64
CA PRO A 498 14.42 32.78 10.32
C PRO A 498 14.91 34.06 9.60
N GLU A 499 16.16 34.44 9.85
CA GLU A 499 16.78 35.66 9.29
C GLU A 499 16.88 35.66 7.75
N GLY A 500 16.98 34.47 7.14
CA GLY A 500 17.31 34.30 5.73
C GLY A 500 16.35 33.38 4.96
N PRO A 501 16.12 33.64 3.65
CA PRO A 501 15.29 32.78 2.79
C PRO A 501 15.79 31.35 2.60
N ASP A 502 17.08 31.12 2.83
CA ASP A 502 17.75 29.83 2.79
C ASP A 502 17.32 28.88 3.91
N GLN A 503 16.69 29.40 4.96
CA GLN A 503 16.17 28.63 6.10
C GLN A 503 14.64 28.40 6.02
N TRP A 504 13.95 29.04 5.06
CA TRP A 504 12.50 28.92 4.93
C TRP A 504 12.11 27.62 4.23
N VAL A 505 11.39 26.75 4.93
CA VAL A 505 10.87 25.52 4.32
C VAL A 505 9.77 25.87 3.33
N ARG A 506 10.09 25.86 2.05
CA ARG A 506 9.15 26.19 0.97
C ARG A 506 9.12 25.10 -0.07
N ARG A 507 7.95 24.95 -0.69
CA ARG A 507 7.82 24.14 -1.90
C ARG A 507 8.53 24.86 -3.05
N GLN A 508 9.47 24.18 -3.69
CA GLN A 508 10.19 24.73 -4.83
C GLN A 508 9.27 24.86 -6.03
N GLU A 509 9.53 25.82 -6.89
CA GLU A 509 8.71 26.10 -8.07
C GLU A 509 9.59 26.23 -9.31
N GLN A 510 9.18 25.60 -10.40
CA GLN A 510 9.72 25.84 -11.73
C GLN A 510 8.73 26.71 -12.51
N SER A 511 9.24 27.78 -13.08
CA SER A 511 8.45 28.76 -13.83
C SER A 511 8.73 28.63 -15.33
N GLU A 512 7.66 28.65 -16.12
CA GLU A 512 7.69 28.65 -17.58
C GLU A 512 6.83 29.84 -18.06
N GLU A 513 7.43 30.84 -18.72
CA GLU A 513 6.67 31.95 -19.28
C GLU A 513 5.73 31.46 -20.40
N LEU A 514 4.49 31.92 -20.36
CA LEU A 514 3.48 31.66 -21.38
C LEU A 514 3.14 32.94 -22.14
N PRO A 515 2.49 32.83 -23.32
CA PRO A 515 1.97 34.00 -24.00
C PRO A 515 1.06 34.85 -23.09
N SER A 516 1.27 36.16 -23.14
CA SER A 516 0.49 37.12 -22.36
C SER A 516 -1.01 37.06 -22.72
N LEU A 517 -1.86 37.23 -21.71
CA LEU A 517 -3.29 37.46 -21.92
C LEU A 517 -3.53 38.88 -22.42
N ARG A 518 -4.43 39.04 -23.39
CA ARG A 518 -4.92 40.34 -23.82
C ARG A 518 -6.32 40.57 -23.31
N VAL A 519 -6.46 41.40 -22.29
CA VAL A 519 -7.74 41.71 -21.64
C VAL A 519 -7.93 43.21 -21.63
N GLN A 520 -9.03 43.70 -22.22
CA GLN A 520 -9.37 45.13 -22.28
C GLN A 520 -8.24 46.02 -22.82
N GLY A 521 -7.54 45.56 -23.86
CA GLY A 521 -6.41 46.29 -24.45
C GLY A 521 -5.13 46.30 -23.61
N ARG A 522 -5.09 45.55 -22.49
CA ARG A 522 -3.90 45.37 -21.67
C ARG A 522 -3.29 44.01 -21.93
N GLU A 523 -1.97 43.98 -21.97
CA GLU A 523 -1.18 42.76 -22.04
C GLU A 523 -0.74 42.35 -20.63
N ILE A 524 -1.11 41.14 -20.21
CA ILE A 524 -0.87 40.61 -18.86
C ILE A 524 0.03 39.39 -19.01
N PRO A 525 1.29 39.42 -18.51
CA PRO A 525 2.18 38.28 -18.58
C PRO A 525 1.61 37.11 -17.76
N VAL A 526 1.76 35.90 -18.29
CA VAL A 526 1.32 34.68 -17.62
C VAL A 526 2.49 33.74 -17.47
N THR A 527 2.66 33.19 -16.28
CA THR A 527 3.68 32.18 -15.99
C THR A 527 3.00 30.90 -15.56
N ARG A 528 3.37 29.78 -16.18
CA ARG A 528 3.01 28.45 -15.69
C ARG A 528 3.96 28.08 -14.56
N ILE A 529 3.39 27.80 -13.40
CA ILE A 529 4.12 27.32 -12.23
C ILE A 529 4.00 25.79 -12.15
N ARG A 530 5.12 25.09 -12.02
CA ARG A 530 5.18 23.66 -11.70
C ARG A 530 5.79 23.50 -10.32
N GLN A 531 5.08 22.82 -9.44
CA GLN A 531 5.50 22.65 -8.06
C GLN A 531 6.46 21.47 -7.92
N GLY A 532 7.54 21.64 -7.16
CA GLY A 532 8.56 20.66 -6.86
C GLY A 532 8.55 20.19 -5.40
N ALA A 533 9.70 19.65 -4.96
CA ALA A 533 9.94 19.20 -3.60
C ALA A 533 10.02 20.37 -2.59
N ILE A 534 10.05 20.06 -1.30
CA ILE A 534 10.34 21.06 -0.26
C ILE A 534 11.86 21.28 -0.15
N ALA A 535 12.31 22.53 -0.02
CA ALA A 535 13.70 22.82 0.33
C ALA A 535 13.84 24.18 1.06
N PRO A 536 14.76 24.29 2.04
CA PRO A 536 15.48 23.17 2.67
C PRO A 536 14.50 22.22 3.36
N GLU A 537 14.88 20.95 3.49
CA GLU A 537 14.17 20.01 4.35
C GLU A 537 14.96 19.85 5.65
N PRO A 538 14.42 20.26 6.82
CA PRO A 538 15.14 20.17 8.08
C PRO A 538 15.26 18.72 8.54
N ASP A 539 16.39 18.32 9.10
CA ASP A 539 16.54 16.97 9.67
C ASP A 539 15.52 16.74 10.80
N PRO A 540 14.94 15.53 10.94
CA PRO A 540 14.11 15.21 12.09
C PRO A 540 14.92 15.22 13.38
N MET A 541 14.47 15.96 14.39
CA MET A 541 15.14 16.05 15.69
C MET A 541 14.20 15.59 16.82
N PRO A 542 14.64 14.67 17.71
CA PRO A 542 13.83 14.22 18.82
C PRO A 542 13.31 15.39 19.67
N GLY A 543 11.99 15.43 19.89
CA GLY A 543 11.32 16.45 20.68
C GLY A 543 11.24 17.86 20.05
N VAL A 544 11.56 18.00 18.76
CA VAL A 544 11.45 19.26 18.02
C VAL A 544 10.36 19.16 16.96
N GLY A 545 9.45 20.12 16.93
CA GLY A 545 8.50 20.33 15.85
C GLY A 545 8.83 21.58 15.03
N TYR A 546 8.45 21.59 13.76
CA TYR A 546 8.72 22.68 12.83
C TYR A 546 7.42 23.35 12.38
N ILE A 547 7.32 24.66 12.56
CA ILE A 547 6.22 25.45 12.00
C ILE A 547 6.63 25.84 10.58
N VAL A 548 5.92 25.32 9.59
CA VAL A 548 6.18 25.50 8.17
C VAL A 548 4.94 26.05 7.46
N PRO A 549 5.05 26.61 6.24
CA PRO A 549 3.89 26.98 5.44
C PRO A 549 2.97 25.77 5.24
N ARG A 550 1.64 25.99 5.25
CA ARG A 550 0.65 24.91 5.10
C ARG A 550 0.91 24.04 3.88
N ILE A 551 1.26 24.64 2.74
CA ILE A 551 1.57 23.89 1.52
C ILE A 551 2.82 23.01 1.66
N SER A 552 3.82 23.46 2.42
CA SER A 552 5.02 22.68 2.73
C SER A 552 4.68 21.50 3.66
N ALA A 553 3.86 21.73 4.69
CA ALA A 553 3.35 20.67 5.56
C ALA A 553 2.55 19.61 4.79
N GLU A 554 1.67 20.06 3.89
CA GLU A 554 0.84 19.18 3.07
C GLU A 554 1.67 18.34 2.09
N THR A 555 2.73 18.92 1.53
CA THR A 555 3.61 18.25 0.58
C THR A 555 4.51 17.23 1.28
N ALA A 556 5.04 17.58 2.47
CA ALA A 556 5.97 16.73 3.20
C ALA A 556 5.28 15.61 4.00
N ARG A 557 4.04 15.82 4.45
CA ARG A 557 3.26 14.89 5.29
C ARG A 557 4.08 14.35 6.47
N ARG A 558 4.88 15.22 7.08
CA ARG A 558 5.77 14.89 8.19
C ARG A 558 5.05 14.94 9.53
N PRO A 559 5.34 14.00 10.45
CA PRO A 559 4.69 13.95 11.76
C PRO A 559 5.12 15.08 12.70
N ASP A 560 6.26 15.73 12.43
CA ASP A 560 6.82 16.85 13.19
C ASP A 560 6.55 18.21 12.54
N PHE A 561 5.74 18.27 11.47
CA PHE A 561 5.40 19.51 10.76
C PHE A 561 4.05 20.07 11.20
N PHE A 562 4.06 21.35 11.56
CA PHE A 562 2.91 22.11 12.00
C PHE A 562 2.75 23.36 11.13
N PHE A 563 1.55 23.91 11.07
CA PHE A 563 1.28 25.16 10.36
C PHE A 563 0.29 26.05 11.13
N PRO A 564 0.34 27.39 11.01
CA PRO A 564 -0.63 28.27 11.64
C PRO A 564 -2.07 27.95 11.19
N HIS A 565 -3.01 27.84 12.13
CA HIS A 565 -4.40 27.52 11.84
C HIS A 565 -5.39 28.29 12.74
N GLY A 566 -6.60 28.55 12.25
CA GLY A 566 -7.59 29.37 12.96
C GLY A 566 -7.17 30.84 13.04
N GLU A 567 -6.99 31.47 11.88
CA GLU A 567 -6.50 32.85 11.71
C GLU A 567 -7.15 33.87 12.66
N VAL A 568 -6.33 34.69 13.30
CA VAL A 568 -6.76 35.88 14.05
C VAL A 568 -6.53 37.09 13.17
N ARG A 569 -7.57 37.93 13.04
CA ARG A 569 -7.53 39.13 12.20
C ARG A 569 -7.57 40.37 13.07
N GLY A 570 -6.71 41.34 12.75
CA GLY A 570 -6.70 42.65 13.40
C GLY A 570 -7.81 43.56 12.89
N GLN A 571 -7.85 44.78 13.43
CA GLN A 571 -8.86 45.81 13.09
C GLN A 571 -8.90 46.16 11.59
N GLY A 572 -7.79 46.00 10.86
CA GLY A 572 -7.71 46.22 9.41
C GLY A 572 -8.00 44.99 8.54
N GLY A 573 -8.46 43.87 9.12
CA GLY A 573 -8.76 42.63 8.41
C GLY A 573 -7.55 41.76 8.03
N GLY A 574 -6.32 42.26 8.22
CA GLY A 574 -5.08 41.50 8.05
C GLY A 574 -4.91 40.41 9.10
N ILE A 575 -4.26 39.31 8.73
CA ILE A 575 -3.92 38.21 9.64
C ILE A 575 -2.79 38.67 10.57
N ILE A 576 -3.02 38.65 11.88
CA ILE A 576 -2.05 39.04 12.91
C ILE A 576 -1.52 37.84 13.71
N GLY A 577 -2.07 36.64 13.49
CA GLY A 577 -1.65 35.42 14.15
C GLY A 577 -2.63 34.26 13.98
N CYS A 578 -2.52 33.26 14.83
CA CYS A 578 -3.34 32.05 14.81
C CYS A 578 -3.83 31.64 16.20
N ARG A 579 -5.00 31.00 16.27
CA ARG A 579 -5.56 30.44 17.52
C ARG A 579 -5.05 29.04 17.85
N ARG A 580 -4.41 28.36 16.90
CA ARG A 580 -3.88 27.01 17.06
C ARG A 580 -2.87 26.69 15.97
N LEU A 581 -2.17 25.57 16.12
CA LEU A 581 -1.41 24.96 15.04
C LEU A 581 -2.22 23.79 14.45
N GLY A 582 -2.17 23.64 13.13
CA GLY A 582 -2.66 22.46 12.42
C GLY A 582 -1.49 21.54 12.07
N CYS A 583 -1.81 20.27 11.86
CA CYS A 583 -0.96 19.30 11.19
C CYS A 583 -1.81 18.54 10.17
N PHE A 584 -1.17 17.88 9.21
CA PHE A 584 -1.84 16.94 8.32
C PHE A 584 -1.64 15.52 8.84
N GLU A 585 -2.47 14.58 8.36
CA GLU A 585 -2.16 13.16 8.49
C GLU A 585 -0.75 12.89 7.95
N ALA A 586 0.08 12.28 8.77
CA ALA A 586 1.48 12.03 8.44
C ALA A 586 1.60 10.67 7.75
N VAL A 587 2.56 10.54 6.84
CA VAL A 587 2.93 9.22 6.33
C VAL A 587 3.83 8.51 7.33
N SER A 588 3.85 7.18 7.29
CA SER A 588 4.74 6.42 8.17
C SER A 588 6.22 6.68 7.87
N ASN A 589 7.07 6.52 8.88
CA ASN A 589 8.52 6.72 8.76
C ASN A 589 9.16 5.82 7.70
N ARG A 590 8.60 4.63 7.44
CA ARG A 590 9.06 3.73 6.38
C ARG A 590 8.71 4.21 4.98
N VAL A 591 7.61 4.95 4.80
CA VAL A 591 7.18 5.47 3.49
C VAL A 591 8.02 6.67 3.08
N ARG A 592 8.41 7.51 4.05
CA ARG A 592 9.04 8.81 3.81
C ARG A 592 10.22 8.79 2.83
N PRO A 593 11.20 7.86 2.91
CA PRO A 593 12.33 7.84 1.97
C PRO A 593 11.94 7.58 0.51
N TYR A 594 10.74 7.06 0.26
CA TYR A 594 10.29 6.62 -1.07
C TYR A 594 9.08 7.40 -1.59
N LEU A 595 8.65 8.46 -0.91
CA LEU A 595 7.50 9.27 -1.33
C LEU A 595 7.62 9.76 -2.78
N GLU A 596 8.83 10.06 -3.22
CA GLU A 596 9.12 10.52 -4.58
C GLU A 596 8.99 9.42 -5.66
N LEU A 597 9.03 8.15 -5.26
CA LEU A 597 8.91 6.95 -6.12
C LEU A 597 7.51 6.32 -6.05
N LEU A 598 6.70 6.73 -5.08
CA LEU A 598 5.38 6.18 -4.78
C LEU A 598 4.26 7.09 -5.31
N ASP A 599 3.09 6.49 -5.49
CA ASP A 599 1.90 7.26 -5.89
C ASP A 599 1.51 8.24 -4.77
N PRO A 600 1.08 9.47 -5.13
CA PRO A 600 0.78 10.51 -4.17
C PRO A 600 -0.36 10.11 -3.22
N VAL A 601 -0.41 10.73 -2.05
CA VAL A 601 -1.56 10.62 -1.14
C VAL A 601 -2.83 11.07 -1.88
N PRO A 602 -3.91 10.27 -1.89
CA PRO A 602 -5.16 10.67 -2.51
C PRO A 602 -5.68 11.96 -1.88
N GLN A 603 -6.17 12.87 -2.72
CA GLN A 603 -6.88 14.07 -2.28
C GLN A 603 -8.36 13.72 -2.06
N ASP A 604 -8.97 14.31 -1.03
CA ASP A 604 -10.39 14.13 -0.70
C ASP A 604 -11.28 15.23 -1.26
#